data_AF-A0A3M1B5U5-F1
#
_entry.id   AF-A0A3M1B5U5-F1
#
_cell.length_a   1.000
_cell.length_b   1.000
_cell.length_c   1.000
_cell.angle_alpha   90.00
_cell.angle_beta   90.00
_cell.angle_gamma   90.00
#
_symmetry.space_group_name_H-M   'P 1'
#
loop_
_entity.id
_entity.type
_entity.pdbx_description
1 polymer ?
#
loop_
_entity_poly.entity_id
_entity_poly.type
_entity_poly.pdbx_seq_one_letter_code
_entity_poly.pdbx_strand_id
1 'polypeptide(L)'
;MKNTQDAIHAIENSSRTEEAKLLRGKVKILKKSTLTSILEQFAQALKEAQEVEKLRQLQSQAQQELQTLQENYNALQAQNQQAQNYIQQLEEKLQQKEENEKQLQTEIQKLKELLQSEEHLARIESLEIRLASLQEDYKRLSQSYDYMDMIELPQLPQLSNQIQKMLDNTKSYLQSQTANSSQLPTFLNIQEHLLELKERLKRNQNLNEQLLSAVDNHQGEISHVVELVRLWENNLSLERELQLIQWLYQLLPPPNTTPSNQT
;
A
#
# COMPACT_ATOMS: atom_id res chain seq x y z
N MET A 1 17.59 156.25 14.66
CA MET A 1 17.68 154.82 14.28
C MET A 1 17.64 153.84 15.47
N LYS A 2 17.78 154.28 16.75
CA LYS A 2 17.70 153.39 17.93
C LYS A 2 16.28 152.81 18.20
N ASN A 3 15.23 153.60 18.00
CA ASN A 3 13.85 153.17 18.31
C ASN A 3 13.30 152.02 17.46
N THR A 4 13.79 151.83 16.24
CA THR A 4 13.30 150.77 15.34
C THR A 4 13.92 149.40 15.66
N GLN A 5 15.17 149.36 16.16
CA GLN A 5 15.81 148.11 16.60
C GLN A 5 15.23 147.60 17.92
N ASP A 6 14.92 148.50 18.86
CA ASP A 6 14.28 148.14 20.13
C ASP A 6 12.84 147.61 19.92
N ALA A 7 12.11 148.16 18.93
CA ALA A 7 10.78 147.67 18.56
C ALA A 7 10.82 146.27 17.92
N ILE A 8 11.81 145.98 17.06
CA ILE A 8 11.96 144.66 16.44
C ILE A 8 12.34 143.61 17.50
N HIS A 9 13.26 143.94 18.42
CA HIS A 9 13.59 143.05 19.52
C HIS A 9 12.43 142.82 20.49
N ALA A 10 11.59 143.83 20.74
CA ALA A 10 10.38 143.66 21.55
C ALA A 10 9.34 142.75 20.87
N ILE A 11 9.20 142.82 19.55
CA ILE A 11 8.29 141.97 18.76
C ILE A 11 8.82 140.54 18.66
N GLU A 12 10.12 140.34 18.47
CA GLU A 12 10.71 138.98 18.48
C GLU A 12 10.58 138.32 19.85
N ASN A 13 10.79 139.09 20.93
CA ASN A 13 10.64 138.56 22.29
C ASN A 13 9.18 138.27 22.65
N SER A 14 8.22 139.07 22.16
CA SER A 14 6.79 138.80 22.35
C SER A 14 6.31 137.61 21.52
N SER A 15 6.80 137.47 20.29
CA SER A 15 6.49 136.32 19.42
C SER A 15 7.05 135.02 19.97
N ARG A 16 8.30 135.02 20.47
CA ARG A 16 8.90 133.84 21.12
C ARG A 16 8.21 133.47 22.44
N THR A 17 7.69 134.44 23.19
CA THR A 17 6.93 134.15 24.42
C THR A 17 5.52 133.65 24.13
N GLU A 18 4.87 134.14 23.08
CA GLU A 18 3.59 133.61 22.60
C GLU A 18 3.75 132.19 22.02
N GLU A 19 4.77 131.91 21.21
CA GLU A 19 5.07 130.55 20.75
C GLU A 19 5.39 129.59 21.89
N ALA A 20 6.17 130.03 22.90
CA ALA A 20 6.44 129.22 24.09
C ALA A 20 5.17 128.97 24.93
N LYS A 21 4.24 129.93 24.99
CA LYS A 21 2.91 129.74 25.63
C LYS A 21 2.01 128.82 24.81
N LEU A 22 2.04 128.92 23.48
CA LEU A 22 1.24 128.09 22.58
C LEU A 22 1.74 126.63 22.59
N LEU A 23 3.05 126.43 22.66
CA LEU A 23 3.68 125.13 22.83
C LEU A 23 3.43 124.56 24.23
N ARG A 24 3.49 125.37 25.30
CA ARG A 24 3.06 124.95 26.66
C ARG A 24 1.57 124.61 26.72
N GLY A 25 0.72 125.32 25.97
CA GLY A 25 -0.72 125.05 25.88
C GLY A 25 -1.07 123.82 25.03
N LYS A 26 -0.20 123.43 24.09
CA LYS A 26 -0.37 122.25 23.23
C LYS A 26 0.24 120.97 23.80
N VAL A 27 1.16 121.06 24.77
CA VAL A 27 1.56 119.90 25.57
C VAL A 27 0.46 119.63 26.60
N LYS A 28 -0.57 118.88 26.19
CA LYS A 28 -1.42 118.17 27.15
C LYS A 28 -0.50 117.24 27.94
N ILE A 29 -0.08 117.67 29.13
CA ILE A 29 0.54 116.78 30.11
C ILE A 29 -0.53 115.71 30.37
N LEU A 30 -0.36 114.55 29.75
CA LEU A 30 -1.20 113.40 30.02
C LEU A 30 -1.11 113.18 31.53
N LYS A 31 -2.25 113.30 32.21
CA LYS A 31 -2.30 113.08 33.65
C LYS A 31 -1.75 111.68 33.91
N LYS A 32 -0.93 111.52 34.95
CA LYS A 32 -0.34 110.24 35.34
C LYS A 32 -1.40 109.11 35.34
N SER A 33 -2.62 109.41 35.78
CA SER A 33 -3.77 108.49 35.77
C SER A 33 -4.17 108.00 34.37
N THR A 34 -4.10 108.83 33.34
CA THR A 34 -4.41 108.45 31.95
C THR A 34 -3.31 107.55 31.39
N LEU A 35 -2.04 107.84 31.67
CA LEU A 35 -0.92 106.98 31.27
C LEU A 35 -0.97 105.63 31.99
N THR A 36 -1.28 105.60 33.29
CA THR A 36 -1.47 104.35 34.04
C THR A 36 -2.60 103.51 33.47
N SER A 37 -3.76 104.11 33.17
CA SER A 37 -4.89 103.39 32.58
C SER A 37 -4.57 102.83 31.19
N ILE A 38 -3.83 103.58 30.36
CA ILE A 38 -3.37 103.08 29.05
C ILE A 38 -2.40 101.91 29.23
N LEU A 39 -1.45 101.99 30.18
CA LEU A 39 -0.52 100.90 30.46
C LEU A 39 -1.22 99.64 31.01
N GLU A 40 -2.23 99.80 31.86
CA GLU A 40 -3.05 98.69 32.35
C GLU A 40 -3.84 98.04 31.20
N GLN A 41 -4.42 98.83 30.29
CA GLN A 41 -5.10 98.33 29.09
C GLN A 41 -4.14 97.58 28.16
N PHE A 42 -2.92 98.08 27.95
CA PHE A 42 -1.90 97.38 27.16
C PHE A 42 -1.44 96.09 27.83
N ALA A 43 -1.23 96.09 29.15
CA ALA A 43 -0.85 94.88 29.89
C ALA A 43 -1.96 93.81 29.80
N GLN A 44 -3.22 94.23 29.92
CA GLN A 44 -4.38 93.35 29.77
C GLN A 44 -4.51 92.80 28.34
N ALA A 45 -4.39 93.66 27.32
CA ALA A 45 -4.42 93.24 25.92
C ALA A 45 -3.27 92.28 25.56
N LEU A 46 -2.07 92.48 26.14
CA LEU A 46 -0.93 91.59 25.94
C LEU A 46 -1.16 90.22 26.59
N LYS A 47 -1.80 90.18 27.77
CA LYS A 47 -2.20 88.93 28.43
C LYS A 47 -3.25 88.18 27.61
N GLU A 48 -4.27 88.88 27.13
CA GLU A 48 -5.32 88.31 26.27
C GLU A 48 -4.73 87.77 24.95
N ALA A 49 -3.81 88.49 24.32
CA ALA A 49 -3.13 88.02 23.12
C ALA A 49 -2.30 86.75 23.36
N GLN A 50 -1.63 86.65 24.52
CA GLN A 50 -0.91 85.43 24.92
C GLN A 50 -1.87 84.24 25.18
N GLU A 51 -3.03 84.50 25.79
CA GLU A 51 -4.06 83.47 25.99
C GLU A 51 -4.63 82.97 24.66
N VAL A 52 -4.90 83.88 23.71
CA VAL A 52 -5.36 83.51 22.36
C VAL A 52 -4.32 82.65 21.63
N GLU A 53 -3.04 82.98 21.73
CA GLU A 53 -1.99 82.18 21.08
C GLU A 53 -1.87 80.78 21.70
N LYS A 54 -1.97 80.65 23.03
CA LYS A 54 -2.04 79.34 23.70
C LYS A 54 -3.25 78.53 23.22
N LEU A 55 -4.42 79.17 23.09
CA LEU A 55 -5.62 78.51 22.60
C LEU A 55 -5.46 78.02 21.15
N ARG A 56 -4.79 78.79 20.28
CA ARG A 56 -4.48 78.37 18.91
C ARG A 56 -3.55 77.16 18.87
N GLN A 57 -2.53 77.13 19.72
CA GLN A 57 -1.62 75.98 19.82
C GLN A 57 -2.37 74.72 20.27
N LEU A 58 -3.21 74.83 21.31
CA LEU A 58 -4.07 73.73 21.77
C LEU A 58 -5.05 73.28 20.68
N GLN A 59 -5.66 74.21 19.94
CA GLN A 59 -6.55 73.89 18.83
C GLN A 59 -5.81 73.15 17.71
N SER A 60 -4.59 73.56 17.37
CA SER A 60 -3.77 72.88 16.36
C SER A 60 -3.37 71.48 16.81
N GLN A 61 -3.01 71.30 18.09
CA GLN A 61 -2.70 69.98 18.66
C GLN A 61 -3.92 69.06 18.63
N ALA A 62 -5.08 69.56 19.07
CA ALA A 62 -6.34 68.80 19.05
C ALA A 62 -6.74 68.39 17.62
N GLN A 63 -6.51 69.24 16.61
CA GLN A 63 -6.76 68.90 15.21
C GLN A 63 -5.84 67.79 14.70
N GLN A 64 -4.55 67.83 15.07
CA GLN A 64 -3.60 66.77 14.73
C GLN A 64 -3.97 65.45 15.39
N GLU A 65 -4.30 65.46 16.69
CA GLU A 65 -4.76 64.28 17.41
C GLU A 65 -6.03 63.68 16.78
N LEU A 66 -6.99 64.53 16.38
CA LEU A 66 -8.22 64.09 15.73
C LEU A 66 -7.94 63.46 14.36
N GLN A 67 -7.01 64.02 13.58
CA GLN A 67 -6.59 63.43 12.32
C GLN A 67 -5.93 62.06 12.54
N THR A 68 -4.97 61.96 13.46
CA THR A 68 -4.32 60.68 13.80
C THR A 68 -5.32 59.64 14.31
N LEU A 69 -6.30 60.06 15.10
CA LEU A 69 -7.36 59.18 15.57
C LEU A 69 -8.23 58.66 14.43
N GLN A 70 -8.56 59.51 13.46
CA GLN A 70 -9.34 59.13 12.28
C GLN A 70 -8.56 58.16 11.37
N GLU A 71 -7.27 58.39 11.17
CA GLU A 71 -6.37 57.48 10.44
C GLU A 71 -6.30 56.11 11.12
N ASN A 72 -6.11 56.09 12.45
CA ASN A 72 -6.10 54.87 13.25
C ASN A 72 -7.44 54.13 13.20
N TYR A 73 -8.56 54.86 13.26
CA TYR A 73 -9.90 54.28 13.15
C TYR A 73 -10.10 53.58 11.80
N ASN A 74 -9.72 54.24 10.70
CA ASN A 74 -9.81 53.67 9.36
C ASN A 74 -8.92 52.43 9.20
N ALA A 75 -7.71 52.46 9.77
CA ALA A 75 -6.81 51.31 9.77
C ALA A 75 -7.39 50.12 10.56
N LEU A 76 -7.97 50.38 11.74
CA LEU A 76 -8.66 49.36 12.53
C LEU A 76 -9.88 48.79 11.80
N GLN A 77 -10.64 49.62 11.10
CA GLN A 77 -11.79 49.18 10.30
C GLN A 77 -11.34 48.26 9.16
N ALA A 78 -10.24 48.59 8.47
CA ALA A 78 -9.67 47.75 7.43
C ALA A 78 -9.17 46.40 7.98
N GLN A 79 -8.49 46.41 9.12
CA GLN A 79 -8.05 45.19 9.80
C GLN A 79 -9.24 44.32 10.24
N ASN A 80 -10.31 44.94 10.75
CA ASN A 80 -11.53 44.22 11.13
C ASN A 80 -12.18 43.53 9.92
N GLN A 81 -12.27 44.23 8.79
CA GLN A 81 -12.79 43.64 7.55
C GLN A 81 -11.92 42.46 7.07
N GLN A 82 -10.60 42.58 7.15
CA GLN A 82 -9.70 41.48 6.82
C GLN A 82 -9.89 40.28 7.75
N ALA A 83 -10.06 40.52 9.06
CA ALA A 83 -10.33 39.48 10.03
C ALA A 83 -11.67 38.76 9.75
N GLN A 84 -12.73 39.51 9.43
CA GLN A 84 -14.02 38.94 9.04
C GLN A 84 -13.92 38.05 7.80
N ASN A 85 -13.22 38.53 6.75
CA ASN A 85 -13.00 37.75 5.54
C ASN A 85 -12.22 36.45 5.84
N TYR A 86 -11.22 36.53 6.73
CA TYR A 86 -10.45 35.35 7.14
C TYR A 86 -11.29 34.35 7.93
N ILE A 87 -12.14 34.82 8.84
CA ILE A 87 -13.09 33.96 9.58
C ILE A 87 -14.01 33.24 8.61
N GLN A 88 -14.58 33.94 7.63
CA GLN A 88 -15.45 33.33 6.62
C GLN A 88 -14.72 32.22 5.83
N GLN A 89 -13.47 32.47 5.42
CA GLN A 89 -12.66 31.43 4.75
C GLN A 89 -12.38 30.22 5.63
N LEU A 90 -12.21 30.41 6.94
CA LEU A 90 -12.03 29.31 7.88
C LEU A 90 -13.32 28.51 8.07
N GLU A 91 -14.48 29.18 8.14
CA GLU A 91 -15.79 28.53 8.23
C GLU A 91 -16.06 27.69 6.98
N GLU A 92 -15.79 28.20 5.78
CA GLU A 92 -15.91 27.45 4.53
C GLU A 92 -15.00 26.21 4.51
N LYS A 93 -13.74 26.37 4.95
CA LYS A 93 -12.80 25.23 5.07
C LYS A 93 -13.25 24.20 6.10
N LEU A 94 -13.84 24.64 7.21
CA LEU A 94 -14.37 23.74 8.23
C LEU A 94 -15.54 22.94 7.69
N GLN A 95 -16.49 23.60 7.01
CA GLN A 95 -17.64 22.95 6.38
C GLN A 95 -17.20 21.91 5.33
N GLN A 96 -16.19 22.22 4.52
CA GLN A 96 -15.64 21.26 3.56
C GLN A 96 -15.00 20.05 4.27
N LYS A 97 -14.32 20.26 5.40
CA LYS A 97 -13.74 19.15 6.18
C LYS A 97 -14.83 18.26 6.78
N GLU A 98 -15.89 18.84 7.33
CA GLU A 98 -17.03 18.08 7.87
C GLU A 98 -17.71 17.23 6.80
N GLU A 99 -17.85 17.76 5.58
CA GLU A 99 -18.41 17.01 4.46
C GLU A 99 -17.49 15.85 4.03
N ASN A 100 -16.18 16.10 3.93
CA ASN A 100 -15.21 15.04 3.64
C ASN A 100 -15.22 13.94 4.71
N GLU A 101 -15.37 14.31 6.00
CA GLU A 101 -15.46 13.35 7.09
C GLU A 101 -16.71 12.46 6.96
N LYS A 102 -17.87 13.03 6.62
CA LYS A 102 -19.11 12.27 6.37
C LYS A 102 -18.95 11.28 5.22
N GLN A 103 -18.29 11.69 4.14
CA GLN A 103 -18.01 10.82 3.00
C GLN A 103 -17.12 9.65 3.40
N LEU A 104 -16.03 9.92 4.14
CA LEU A 104 -15.15 8.88 4.66
C LEU A 104 -15.88 7.91 5.60
N GLN A 105 -16.72 8.40 6.50
CA GLN A 105 -17.53 7.55 7.37
C GLN A 105 -18.47 6.63 6.57
N THR A 106 -19.06 7.15 5.49
CA THR A 106 -19.92 6.37 4.59
C THR A 106 -19.13 5.27 3.87
N GLU A 107 -17.92 5.57 3.41
CA GLU A 107 -17.05 4.59 2.74
C GLU A 107 -16.57 3.50 3.71
N ILE A 108 -16.17 3.88 4.92
CA ILE A 108 -15.84 2.92 6.00
C ILE A 108 -17.02 1.98 6.28
N GLN A 109 -18.24 2.51 6.30
CA GLN A 109 -19.43 1.69 6.55
C GLN A 109 -19.67 0.68 5.42
N LYS A 110 -19.54 1.08 4.15
CA LYS A 110 -19.62 0.16 3.01
C LYS A 110 -18.55 -0.93 3.07
N LEU A 111 -17.32 -0.57 3.43
CA LEU A 111 -16.23 -1.54 3.58
C LEU A 111 -16.51 -2.55 4.70
N LYS A 112 -17.09 -2.10 5.83
CA LYS A 112 -17.54 -3.01 6.89
C LYS A 112 -18.62 -3.96 6.42
N GLU A 113 -19.60 -3.48 5.68
CA GLU A 113 -20.67 -4.31 5.12
C GLU A 113 -20.14 -5.35 4.13
N LEU A 114 -19.17 -4.98 3.29
CA LEU A 114 -18.47 -5.93 2.41
C LEU A 114 -17.68 -6.96 3.21
N LEU A 115 -16.95 -6.55 4.25
CA LEU A 115 -16.20 -7.50 5.10
C LEU A 115 -17.11 -8.43 5.90
N GLN A 116 -18.30 -7.96 6.27
CA GLN A 116 -19.29 -8.74 7.01
C GLN A 116 -20.16 -9.62 6.12
N SER A 117 -20.10 -9.47 4.78
CA SER A 117 -20.87 -10.36 3.92
C SER A 117 -20.27 -11.77 4.01
N GLU A 118 -21.05 -12.68 4.62
CA GLU A 118 -20.70 -14.09 4.82
C GLU A 118 -20.31 -14.78 3.51
N GLU A 119 -20.79 -14.27 2.37
CA GLU A 119 -20.46 -14.75 1.04
C GLU A 119 -18.96 -14.63 0.72
N HIS A 120 -18.29 -13.55 1.16
CA HIS A 120 -16.86 -13.40 0.94
C HIS A 120 -16.04 -14.31 1.86
N LEU A 121 -16.45 -14.48 3.12
CA LEU A 121 -15.81 -15.41 4.05
C LEU A 121 -15.96 -16.86 3.57
N ALA A 122 -17.17 -17.28 3.20
CA ALA A 122 -17.42 -18.60 2.63
C ALA A 122 -16.63 -18.82 1.32
N ARG A 123 -16.47 -17.78 0.50
CA ARG A 123 -15.65 -17.87 -0.70
C ARG A 123 -14.18 -18.09 -0.38
N ILE A 124 -13.63 -17.37 0.61
CA ILE A 124 -12.25 -17.56 1.08
C ILE A 124 -12.05 -18.98 1.60
N GLU A 125 -12.92 -19.46 2.50
CA GLU A 125 -12.84 -20.83 3.04
C GLU A 125 -12.89 -21.89 1.92
N SER A 126 -13.77 -21.71 0.93
CA SER A 126 -13.87 -22.64 -0.22
C SER A 126 -12.59 -22.69 -1.06
N LEU A 127 -11.91 -21.55 -1.20
CA LEU A 127 -10.66 -21.45 -1.95
C LEU A 127 -9.51 -22.08 -1.17
N GLU A 128 -9.46 -21.90 0.15
CA GLU A 128 -8.47 -22.54 1.02
C GLU A 128 -8.59 -24.07 0.99
N ILE A 129 -9.82 -24.60 1.07
CA ILE A 129 -10.07 -26.05 0.95
C ILE A 129 -9.57 -26.57 -0.41
N ARG A 130 -9.86 -25.85 -1.49
CA ARG A 130 -9.43 -26.26 -2.83
C ARG A 130 -7.92 -26.20 -3.02
N LEU A 131 -7.25 -25.21 -2.44
CA LEU A 131 -5.80 -25.08 -2.45
C LEU A 131 -5.13 -26.21 -1.66
N ALA A 132 -5.67 -26.56 -0.49
CA ALA A 132 -5.18 -27.68 0.30
C ALA A 132 -5.31 -29.02 -0.45
N SER A 133 -6.44 -29.24 -1.14
CA SER A 133 -6.62 -30.41 -2.01
C SER A 133 -5.59 -30.46 -3.12
N LEU A 134 -5.36 -29.34 -3.82
CA LEU A 134 -4.37 -29.27 -4.91
C LEU A 134 -2.94 -29.52 -4.42
N GLN A 135 -2.59 -29.04 -3.23
CA GLN A 135 -1.28 -29.29 -2.64
C GLN A 135 -1.08 -30.77 -2.32
N GLU A 136 -2.10 -31.44 -1.82
CA GLU A 136 -2.07 -32.87 -1.54
C GLU A 136 -1.99 -33.69 -2.84
N ASP A 137 -2.74 -33.31 -3.87
CA ASP A 137 -2.67 -33.94 -5.19
C ASP A 137 -1.27 -33.78 -5.82
N TYR A 138 -0.68 -32.57 -5.73
CA TYR A 138 0.69 -32.31 -6.19
C TYR A 138 1.72 -33.16 -5.43
N LYS A 139 1.56 -33.29 -4.10
CA LYS A 139 2.45 -34.12 -3.28
C LYS A 139 2.38 -35.59 -3.70
N ARG A 140 1.18 -36.13 -3.92
CA ARG A 140 0.98 -37.49 -4.42
C ARG A 140 1.59 -37.70 -5.79
N LEU A 141 1.44 -36.71 -6.68
CA LEU A 141 2.05 -36.74 -8.00
C LEU A 141 3.58 -36.75 -7.93
N SER A 142 4.17 -35.86 -7.12
CA SER A 142 5.62 -35.82 -6.90
C SER A 142 6.14 -37.15 -6.37
N GLN A 143 5.47 -37.73 -5.39
CA GLN A 143 5.83 -39.06 -4.86
C GLN A 143 5.74 -40.13 -5.96
N SER A 144 4.71 -40.09 -6.80
CA SER A 144 4.59 -41.00 -7.94
C SER A 144 5.75 -40.85 -8.93
N TYR A 145 6.21 -39.62 -9.19
CA TYR A 145 7.38 -39.39 -10.04
C TYR A 145 8.68 -39.87 -9.40
N ASP A 146 8.86 -39.69 -8.08
CA ASP A 146 10.02 -40.23 -7.37
C ASP A 146 10.05 -41.77 -7.43
N TYR A 147 8.89 -42.44 -7.37
CA TYR A 147 8.78 -43.88 -7.62
C TYR A 147 9.08 -44.24 -9.08
N MET A 148 8.74 -43.39 -10.04
CA MET A 148 9.02 -43.60 -11.47
C MET A 148 10.52 -43.48 -11.79
N ASP A 149 11.24 -42.59 -11.12
CA ASP A 149 12.70 -42.51 -11.26
C ASP A 149 13.42 -43.70 -10.59
N MET A 150 12.80 -44.33 -9.58
CA MET A 150 13.31 -45.54 -8.94
C MET A 150 12.98 -46.84 -9.69
N ILE A 151 11.83 -46.90 -10.36
CA ILE A 151 11.45 -48.02 -11.21
C ILE A 151 12.07 -47.72 -12.57
N GLU A 152 13.15 -48.42 -12.93
CA GLU A 152 13.72 -48.36 -14.28
C GLU A 152 12.70 -48.92 -15.31
N LEU A 153 11.62 -48.19 -15.60
CA LEU A 153 10.58 -48.49 -16.59
C LEU A 153 11.13 -48.89 -17.96
N PRO A 154 12.29 -48.39 -18.42
CA PRO A 154 12.94 -48.91 -19.63
C PRO A 154 13.20 -50.43 -19.61
N GLN A 155 13.21 -51.06 -18.43
CA GLN A 155 13.45 -52.50 -18.25
C GLN A 155 12.18 -53.34 -18.23
N LEU A 156 10.97 -52.76 -18.18
CA LEU A 156 9.72 -53.52 -18.15
C LEU A 156 9.57 -54.47 -19.36
N PRO A 157 9.87 -54.03 -20.60
CA PRO A 157 9.94 -54.93 -21.76
C PRO A 157 11.04 -55.99 -21.64
N GLN A 158 12.16 -55.67 -21.00
CA GLN A 158 13.28 -56.60 -20.80
C GLN A 158 12.89 -57.71 -19.82
N LEU A 159 12.22 -57.37 -18.71
CA LEU A 159 11.68 -58.32 -17.73
C LEU A 159 10.65 -59.25 -18.36
N SER A 160 9.69 -58.71 -19.13
CA SER A 160 8.72 -59.56 -19.83
C SER A 160 9.39 -60.54 -20.81
N ASN A 161 10.43 -60.10 -21.53
CA ASN A 161 11.21 -60.96 -22.42
C ASN A 161 11.99 -62.04 -21.66
N GLN A 162 12.53 -61.71 -20.47
CA GLN A 162 13.18 -62.68 -19.60
C GLN A 162 12.21 -63.76 -19.11
N ILE A 163 11.04 -63.36 -18.60
CA ILE A 163 10.01 -64.30 -18.14
C ILE A 163 9.54 -65.20 -19.29
N GLN A 164 9.35 -64.65 -20.49
CA GLN A 164 8.97 -65.44 -21.67
C GLN A 164 10.02 -66.52 -22.01
N LYS A 165 11.31 -66.16 -21.99
CA LYS A 165 12.40 -67.13 -22.20
C LYS A 165 12.39 -68.23 -21.14
N MET A 166 12.19 -67.88 -19.87
CA MET A 166 12.14 -68.87 -18.80
C MET A 166 10.91 -69.78 -18.92
N LEU A 167 9.74 -69.26 -19.29
CA LEU A 167 8.55 -70.05 -19.60
C LEU A 167 8.81 -71.07 -20.71
N ASP A 168 9.40 -70.63 -21.83
CA ASP A 168 9.66 -71.50 -22.97
C ASP A 168 10.69 -72.59 -22.62
N ASN A 169 11.77 -72.23 -21.90
CA ASN A 169 12.75 -73.20 -21.40
C ASN A 169 12.11 -74.24 -20.47
N THR A 170 11.27 -73.79 -19.54
CA THR A 170 10.60 -74.69 -18.57
C THR A 170 9.62 -75.61 -19.30
N LYS A 171 8.86 -75.10 -20.28
CA LYS A 171 7.96 -75.89 -21.11
C LYS A 171 8.70 -76.95 -21.92
N SER A 172 9.77 -76.58 -22.64
CA SER A 172 10.58 -77.52 -23.43
C SER A 172 11.18 -78.62 -22.55
N TYR A 173 11.66 -78.26 -21.36
CA TYR A 173 12.16 -79.22 -20.40
C TYR A 173 11.07 -80.21 -19.96
N LEU A 174 9.87 -79.74 -19.59
CA LEU A 174 8.79 -80.63 -19.16
C LEU A 174 8.31 -81.55 -20.27
N GLN A 175 8.24 -81.07 -21.51
CA GLN A 175 7.92 -81.91 -22.66
C GLN A 175 8.92 -83.07 -22.82
N SER A 176 10.21 -82.81 -22.59
CA SER A 176 11.26 -83.85 -22.64
C SER A 176 11.13 -84.89 -21.51
N GLN A 177 10.60 -84.50 -20.35
CA GLN A 177 10.44 -85.37 -19.18
C GLN A 177 9.13 -86.19 -19.21
N THR A 178 8.04 -85.61 -19.73
CA THR A 178 6.76 -86.31 -19.89
C THR A 178 6.83 -87.50 -20.83
N ALA A 179 7.79 -87.51 -21.77
CA ALA A 179 8.00 -88.64 -22.67
C ALA A 179 8.51 -89.92 -21.96
N ASN A 180 9.03 -89.82 -20.74
CA ASN A 180 9.80 -90.88 -20.07
C ASN A 180 9.37 -91.19 -18.61
N SER A 181 8.23 -90.67 -18.13
CA SER A 181 7.95 -90.62 -16.68
C SER A 181 6.62 -91.25 -16.23
N SER A 182 6.64 -91.91 -15.06
CA SER A 182 5.49 -92.44 -14.31
C SER A 182 4.71 -91.38 -13.50
N GLN A 183 5.20 -90.13 -13.45
CA GLN A 183 4.57 -89.03 -12.69
C GLN A 183 3.68 -88.11 -13.56
N LEU A 184 3.06 -88.68 -14.59
CA LEU A 184 2.26 -87.97 -15.59
C LEU A 184 1.23 -86.95 -15.01
N PRO A 185 0.50 -87.24 -13.92
CA PRO A 185 -0.48 -86.30 -13.37
C PRO A 185 0.14 -85.02 -12.80
N THR A 186 1.29 -85.13 -12.13
CA THR A 186 2.03 -83.98 -11.56
C THR A 186 2.57 -83.10 -12.68
N PHE A 187 3.05 -83.69 -13.77
CA PHE A 187 3.51 -82.94 -14.94
C PHE A 187 2.38 -82.22 -15.67
N LEU A 188 1.20 -82.83 -15.80
CA LEU A 188 0.03 -82.22 -16.43
C LEU A 188 -0.45 -80.99 -15.65
N ASN A 189 -0.57 -81.09 -14.32
CA ASN A 189 -1.01 -79.97 -13.48
C ASN A 189 -0.09 -78.75 -13.62
N ILE A 190 1.22 -78.98 -13.70
CA ILE A 190 2.16 -77.88 -13.82
C ILE A 190 2.23 -77.35 -15.27
N GLN A 191 1.98 -78.18 -16.29
CA GLN A 191 1.78 -77.67 -17.65
C GLN A 191 0.58 -76.74 -17.74
N GLU A 192 -0.52 -77.04 -17.04
CA GLU A 192 -1.68 -76.15 -16.93
C GLU A 192 -1.31 -74.84 -16.23
N HIS A 193 -0.55 -74.91 -15.13
CA HIS A 193 -0.11 -73.71 -14.41
C HIS A 193 0.87 -72.86 -15.24
N LEU A 194 1.77 -73.46 -16.03
CA LEU A 194 2.63 -72.72 -16.97
C LEU A 194 1.81 -72.06 -18.10
N LEU A 195 0.73 -72.70 -18.55
CA LEU A 195 -0.16 -72.11 -19.53
C LEU A 195 -0.86 -70.87 -18.96
N GLU A 196 -1.32 -70.93 -17.70
CA GLU A 196 -1.90 -69.80 -16.99
C GLU A 196 -0.91 -68.64 -16.83
N LEU A 197 0.33 -68.93 -16.40
CA LEU A 197 1.40 -67.93 -16.30
C LEU A 197 1.72 -67.29 -17.65
N LYS A 198 1.70 -68.06 -18.73
CA LYS A 198 1.91 -67.55 -20.09
C LYS A 198 0.79 -66.60 -20.52
N GLU A 199 -0.47 -66.95 -20.27
CA GLU A 199 -1.60 -66.07 -20.58
C GLU A 199 -1.62 -64.81 -19.71
N ARG A 200 -1.21 -64.90 -18.43
CA ARG A 200 -0.99 -63.73 -17.56
C ARG A 200 0.08 -62.79 -18.13
N LEU A 201 1.24 -63.34 -18.50
CA LEU A 201 2.33 -62.55 -19.08
C LEU A 201 1.90 -61.85 -20.38
N LYS A 202 1.16 -62.55 -21.25
CA LYS A 202 0.67 -61.98 -22.52
C LYS A 202 -0.30 -60.82 -22.29
N ARG A 203 -1.19 -60.92 -21.30
CA ARG A 203 -2.08 -59.80 -20.91
C ARG A 203 -1.27 -58.61 -20.42
N ASN A 204 -0.26 -58.84 -19.60
CA ASN A 204 0.62 -57.79 -19.09
C ASN A 204 1.40 -57.10 -20.21
N GLN A 205 1.91 -57.86 -21.20
CA GLN A 205 2.59 -57.31 -22.38
C GLN A 205 1.68 -56.39 -23.20
N ASN A 206 0.47 -56.86 -23.53
CA ASN A 206 -0.49 -56.05 -24.28
C ASN A 206 -0.87 -54.75 -23.54
N LEU A 207 -1.08 -54.83 -22.23
CA LEU A 207 -1.42 -53.66 -21.42
C LEU A 207 -0.23 -52.70 -21.33
N ASN A 208 0.99 -53.23 -21.16
CA ASN A 208 2.21 -52.43 -21.14
C ASN A 208 2.40 -51.63 -22.45
N GLU A 209 2.22 -52.27 -23.61
CA GLU A 209 2.31 -51.59 -24.91
C GLU A 209 1.28 -50.46 -25.06
N GLN A 210 0.04 -50.69 -24.60
CA GLN A 210 -1.02 -49.67 -24.64
C GLN A 210 -0.69 -48.48 -23.72
N LEU A 211 -0.25 -48.76 -22.49
CA LEU A 211 0.06 -47.73 -21.50
C LEU A 211 1.30 -46.93 -21.88
N LEU A 212 2.37 -47.59 -22.36
CA LEU A 212 3.57 -46.91 -22.84
C LEU A 212 3.25 -46.01 -24.04
N SER A 213 2.47 -46.50 -25.01
CA SER A 213 2.03 -45.70 -26.15
C SER A 213 1.20 -44.48 -25.73
N ALA A 214 0.32 -44.61 -24.73
CA ALA A 214 -0.45 -43.48 -24.20
C ALA A 214 0.44 -42.44 -23.52
N VAL A 215 1.43 -42.89 -22.74
CA VAL A 215 2.42 -42.02 -22.08
C VAL A 215 3.30 -41.30 -23.11
N ASP A 216 3.87 -42.03 -24.08
CA ASP A 216 4.75 -41.46 -25.12
C ASP A 216 4.02 -40.40 -25.98
N ASN A 217 2.74 -40.64 -26.28
CA ASN A 217 1.90 -39.69 -27.03
C ASN A 217 1.35 -38.52 -26.19
N HIS A 218 1.82 -38.36 -24.94
CA HIS A 218 1.40 -37.31 -24.01
C HIS A 218 -0.10 -37.35 -23.67
N GLN A 219 -0.74 -38.50 -23.87
CA GLN A 219 -2.12 -38.80 -23.48
C GLN A 219 -2.18 -39.54 -22.13
N GLY A 220 -1.03 -39.79 -21.51
CA GLY A 220 -0.91 -40.49 -20.23
C GLY A 220 -1.37 -39.64 -19.05
N GLU A 221 -2.56 -39.92 -18.55
CA GLU A 221 -2.96 -39.56 -17.18
C GLU A 221 -2.11 -40.28 -16.12
N ILE A 222 -2.06 -39.73 -14.90
CA ILE A 222 -1.41 -40.34 -13.70
C ILE A 222 -1.87 -41.78 -13.48
N SER A 223 -3.12 -42.09 -13.83
CA SER A 223 -3.70 -43.43 -13.77
C SER A 223 -2.90 -44.45 -14.61
N HIS A 224 -2.43 -44.09 -15.79
CA HIS A 224 -1.65 -44.97 -16.67
C HIS A 224 -0.26 -45.26 -16.08
N VAL A 225 0.34 -44.26 -15.44
CA VAL A 225 1.63 -44.39 -14.74
C VAL A 225 1.51 -45.35 -13.56
N VAL A 226 0.47 -45.22 -12.74
CA VAL A 226 0.20 -46.13 -11.62
C VAL A 226 -0.01 -47.57 -12.12
N GLU A 227 -0.70 -47.74 -13.25
CA GLU A 227 -0.90 -49.08 -13.84
C GLU A 227 0.40 -49.69 -14.40
N LEU A 228 1.32 -48.89 -14.94
CA LEU A 228 2.65 -49.38 -15.35
C LEU A 228 3.46 -49.91 -14.16
N VAL A 229 3.40 -49.24 -13.00
CA VAL A 229 4.02 -49.72 -11.76
C VAL A 229 3.41 -51.04 -11.30
N ARG A 230 2.07 -51.16 -11.31
CA ARG A 230 1.37 -52.41 -10.98
C ARG A 230 1.75 -53.55 -11.92
N LEU A 231 1.90 -53.27 -13.21
CA LEU A 231 2.35 -54.26 -14.19
C LEU A 231 3.77 -54.75 -13.91
N TRP A 232 4.67 -53.86 -13.49
CA TRP A 232 6.03 -54.23 -13.09
C TRP A 232 6.03 -55.17 -11.89
N GLU A 233 5.30 -54.83 -10.82
CA GLU A 233 5.16 -55.68 -9.63
C GLU A 233 4.56 -57.06 -9.96
N ASN A 234 3.53 -57.09 -10.82
CA ASN A 234 2.92 -58.32 -11.29
C ASN A 234 3.91 -59.19 -12.09
N ASN A 235 4.73 -58.59 -12.95
CA ASN A 235 5.77 -59.32 -13.69
C ASN A 235 6.86 -59.87 -12.76
N LEU A 236 7.28 -59.13 -11.73
CA LEU A 236 8.18 -59.66 -10.70
C LEU A 236 7.57 -60.85 -9.94
N SER A 237 6.28 -60.80 -9.62
CA SER A 237 5.58 -61.95 -9.03
C SER A 237 5.62 -63.17 -9.95
N LEU A 238 5.33 -62.97 -11.24
CA LEU A 238 5.39 -64.04 -12.24
C LEU A 238 6.79 -64.67 -12.35
N GLU A 239 7.84 -63.85 -12.32
CA GLU A 239 9.23 -64.35 -12.30
C GLU A 239 9.48 -65.23 -11.06
N ARG A 240 9.07 -64.79 -9.87
CA ARG A 240 9.23 -65.56 -8.62
C ARG A 240 8.43 -66.86 -8.62
N GLU A 241 7.18 -66.81 -9.07
CA GLU A 241 6.32 -68.00 -9.24
C GLU A 241 7.01 -69.02 -10.16
N LEU A 242 7.61 -68.55 -11.25
CA LEU A 242 8.29 -69.41 -12.21
C LEU A 242 9.62 -69.98 -11.69
N GLN A 243 10.39 -69.20 -10.94
CA GLN A 243 11.59 -69.68 -10.25
C GLN A 243 11.24 -70.77 -9.22
N LEU A 244 10.15 -70.60 -8.47
CA LEU A 244 9.66 -71.61 -7.53
C LEU A 244 9.28 -72.90 -8.24
N ILE A 245 8.60 -72.80 -9.38
CA ILE A 245 8.28 -73.96 -10.22
C ILE A 245 9.58 -74.67 -10.64
N GLN A 246 10.56 -73.94 -11.19
CA GLN A 246 11.86 -74.49 -11.59
C GLN A 246 12.61 -75.14 -10.41
N TRP A 247 12.55 -74.55 -9.22
CA TRP A 247 13.18 -75.08 -8.01
C TRP A 247 12.50 -76.36 -7.52
N LEU A 248 11.16 -76.38 -7.42
CA LEU A 248 10.39 -77.57 -7.08
C LEU A 248 10.68 -78.72 -8.04
N TYR A 249 10.98 -78.39 -9.29
CA TYR A 249 11.36 -79.36 -10.31
C TYR A 249 12.77 -79.95 -10.17
N GLN A 250 13.73 -79.20 -9.61
CA GLN A 250 15.06 -79.74 -9.31
C GLN A 250 15.01 -80.79 -8.19
N LEU A 251 13.93 -80.82 -7.40
CA LEU A 251 13.72 -81.78 -6.33
C LEU A 251 13.04 -83.07 -6.79
N LEU A 252 12.54 -83.14 -8.03
CA LEU A 252 11.99 -84.38 -8.59
C LEU A 252 13.12 -85.34 -9.01
N PRO A 253 12.98 -86.65 -8.76
CA PRO A 253 14.00 -87.62 -9.10
C PRO A 253 14.27 -87.66 -10.62
N PRO A 254 15.53 -87.80 -11.06
CA PRO A 254 15.85 -87.87 -12.47
C PRO A 254 15.21 -89.10 -13.13
N PRO A 255 14.90 -89.05 -14.43
CA PRO A 255 14.07 -90.04 -15.14
C PRO A 255 14.62 -91.49 -15.19
N ASN A 256 15.76 -91.79 -14.56
CA ASN A 256 16.45 -93.09 -14.66
C ASN A 256 16.87 -93.74 -13.33
N THR A 257 16.33 -93.34 -12.18
CA THR A 257 16.53 -94.16 -10.96
C THR A 257 15.54 -95.31 -10.94
N THR A 258 15.81 -96.36 -11.72
CA THR A 258 15.28 -97.70 -11.42
C THR A 258 15.75 -98.06 -10.01
N PRO A 259 14.86 -98.56 -9.13
CA PRO A 259 15.31 -99.08 -7.85
C PRO A 259 16.20 -100.29 -8.15
N SER A 260 17.48 -100.19 -7.82
CA SER A 260 18.35 -101.36 -7.79
C SER A 260 17.74 -102.33 -6.77
N ASN A 261 17.14 -103.40 -7.27
CA ASN A 261 16.82 -104.57 -6.45
C ASN A 261 18.11 -104.98 -5.73
N GLN A 262 18.19 -104.69 -4.44
CA GLN A 262 19.10 -105.37 -3.52
C GLN A 262 18.25 -106.41 -2.81
N THR A 263 18.58 -107.66 -3.12
CA THR A 263 18.21 -108.92 -2.46
C THR A 263 18.38 -108.88 -0.95
#